data_AF-Q8LSG5-F1
#
_entry.id   AF-Q8LSG5-F1
#
_cell.length_a   1.000
_cell.length_b   1.000
_cell.length_c   1.000
_cell.angle_alpha   90.00
_cell.angle_beta   90.00
_cell.angle_gamma   90.00
#
_symmetry.space_group_name_H-M   'P 1'
#
loop_
_entity.id
_entity.type
_entity.pdbx_description
1 polymer ?
#
loop_
_entity_poly.entity_id
_entity_poly.type
_entity_poly.pdbx_seq_one_letter_code
_entity_poly.pdbx_strand_id
1 'polypeptide(L)'
;WHENRARWIELRDILGSMDYLCGSKIIVTTRSLKVAFIMSSIHPYELKGLPFEDCLTLFIKWAFNNEDERQYPNLMRIGKEIVQKCK
;
A
#
# COMPACT_ATOMS: atom_id res chain seq x y z
N TRP A 1 3.87 5.23 -15.43
CA TRP A 1 3.84 3.77 -15.63
C TRP A 1 3.67 3.49 -17.12
N HIS A 2 4.52 2.67 -17.72
CA HIS A 2 4.39 2.32 -19.14
C HIS A 2 3.35 1.21 -19.28
N GLU A 3 2.15 1.52 -19.77
CA GLU A 3 1.01 0.57 -19.79
C GLU A 3 0.96 -0.31 -21.05
N ASN A 4 2.12 -0.63 -21.62
CA ASN A 4 2.20 -1.48 -22.80
C ASN A 4 1.91 -2.94 -22.40
N ARG A 5 0.73 -3.41 -22.79
CA ARG A 5 0.23 -4.74 -22.43
C ARG A 5 1.14 -5.87 -22.89
N ALA A 6 1.72 -5.80 -24.09
CA ALA A 6 2.55 -6.87 -24.64
C ALA A 6 3.80 -7.09 -23.78
N ARG A 7 4.47 -6.01 -23.38
CA ARG A 7 5.65 -6.08 -22.50
C ARG A 7 5.35 -6.67 -21.13
N TRP A 8 4.18 -6.39 -20.57
CA TRP A 8 3.78 -6.95 -19.28
C TRP A 8 3.41 -8.43 -19.37
N ILE A 9 2.79 -8.86 -20.48
CA ILE A 9 2.54 -10.28 -20.73
C ILE A 9 3.87 -11.03 -20.87
N GLU A 10 4.79 -10.50 -21.70
CA GLU A 10 6.13 -11.07 -21.89
C GLU A 10 6.86 -11.23 -20.55
N LEU A 11 6.88 -10.19 -19.72
CA LEU A 11 7.50 -10.25 -18.40
C LEU A 11 6.86 -11.32 -17.50
N ARG A 12 5.53 -11.38 -17.45
CA ARG A 12 4.81 -12.37 -16.64
C ARG A 12 5.15 -13.79 -17.09
N ASP A 13 5.19 -14.01 -18.39
CA ASP A 13 5.44 -15.33 -18.97
C ASP A 13 6.90 -15.77 -18.68
N ILE A 14 7.88 -14.87 -18.80
CA ILE A 14 9.28 -15.12 -18.39
C ILE A 14 9.38 -15.51 -16.91
N LEU A 15 8.68 -14.77 -16.03
CA LEU A 15 8.68 -15.05 -14.60
C LEU A 15 8.00 -16.39 -14.27
N GLY A 16 7.01 -16.80 -15.07
CA GLY A 16 6.30 -18.06 -14.90
C GLY A 16 7.05 -19.28 -15.46
N SER A 17 7.92 -19.10 -16.45
CA SER A 17 8.68 -20.18 -17.11
C SER A 17 10.03 -20.50 -16.44
N MET A 18 10.37 -19.83 -15.34
CA MET A 18 11.64 -20.05 -14.63
C MET A 18 11.53 -21.23 -13.66
N ASP A 19 12.03 -22.40 -14.07
CA ASP A 19 12.00 -23.64 -13.29
C ASP A 19 12.60 -23.52 -11.87
N TYR A 20 13.58 -22.64 -11.68
CA TYR A 20 14.21 -22.39 -10.38
C TYR A 20 13.34 -21.58 -9.40
N LEU A 21 12.23 -21.01 -9.86
CA LEU A 21 11.24 -20.31 -9.03
C LEU A 21 10.10 -21.23 -8.58
N CYS A 22 10.20 -22.54 -8.81
CA CYS A 22 9.20 -23.51 -8.34
C CYS A 22 9.01 -23.39 -6.81
N GLY A 23 7.82 -22.94 -6.38
CA GLY A 23 7.48 -22.68 -4.97
C GLY A 23 7.61 -21.22 -4.52
N SER A 24 8.20 -20.34 -5.34
CA SER A 24 8.29 -18.90 -5.06
C SER A 24 6.96 -18.17 -5.33
N LYS A 25 6.73 -17.06 -4.64
CA LYS A 25 5.57 -16.18 -4.84
C LYS A 25 6.03 -14.79 -5.25
N ILE A 26 5.41 -14.24 -6.30
CA ILE A 26 5.71 -12.91 -6.82
C ILE A 26 4.59 -11.96 -6.40
N ILE A 27 4.94 -10.84 -5.77
CA ILE A 27 4.01 -9.76 -5.42
C ILE A 27 4.33 -8.56 -6.31
N VAL A 28 3.33 -8.10 -7.06
CA VAL A 28 3.45 -6.91 -7.92
C VAL A 28 2.71 -5.76 -7.26
N THR A 29 3.41 -4.64 -7.04
CA THR A 29 2.80 -3.38 -6.58
C THR A 29 2.80 -2.37 -7.73
N THR A 30 1.65 -1.75 -7.99
CA THR A 30 1.50 -0.78 -9.09
C THR A 30 0.37 0.20 -8.78
N ARG A 31 0.45 1.42 -9.34
CA ARG A 31 -0.64 2.40 -9.30
C ARG A 31 -1.62 2.25 -10.47
N SER A 32 -1.35 1.34 -11.42
CA SER A 32 -2.20 1.09 -12.59
C SER A 32 -2.96 -0.23 -12.42
N LEU A 33 -4.28 -0.15 -12.26
CA LEU A 33 -5.14 -1.33 -12.18
C LEU A 33 -4.99 -2.20 -13.43
N LYS A 34 -4.80 -1.60 -14.61
CA LYS A 34 -4.54 -2.33 -15.86
C LYS A 34 -3.31 -3.22 -15.76
N VAL A 35 -2.20 -2.68 -15.25
CA VAL A 35 -0.97 -3.47 -15.04
C VAL A 35 -1.21 -4.56 -13.99
N ALA A 36 -1.93 -4.25 -12.92
CA ALA A 36 -2.26 -5.22 -11.88
C ALA A 36 -3.06 -6.41 -12.45
N PHE A 37 -4.07 -6.16 -13.29
CA PHE A 37 -4.83 -7.21 -13.95
C PHE A 37 -4.00 -8.05 -14.93
N ILE A 38 -3.06 -7.45 -15.66
CA ILE A 38 -2.20 -8.22 -16.59
C ILE A 38 -1.28 -9.17 -15.82
N MET A 39 -0.66 -8.68 -14.75
CA MET A 39 0.36 -9.41 -13.99
C MET A 39 -0.22 -10.39 -12.98
N SER A 40 -1.47 -10.21 -12.57
CA SER A 40 -2.06 -11.01 -11.50
C SER A 40 -2.54 -12.37 -11.98
N SER A 41 -2.27 -13.40 -11.20
CA SER A 41 -2.86 -14.74 -11.33
C SER A 41 -4.22 -14.86 -10.64
N ILE A 42 -4.58 -13.87 -9.81
CA ILE A 42 -5.85 -13.77 -9.06
C ILE A 42 -6.46 -12.38 -9.23
N HIS A 43 -7.59 -12.08 -8.57
CA HIS A 43 -8.09 -10.70 -8.55
C HIS A 43 -7.09 -9.77 -7.84
N PRO A 44 -6.69 -8.63 -8.44
CA PRO A 44 -5.79 -7.68 -7.80
C PRO A 44 -6.35 -7.17 -6.47
N TYR A 45 -5.47 -7.02 -5.48
CA TYR A 45 -5.84 -6.37 -4.23
C TYR A 45 -5.72 -4.85 -4.38
N GLU A 46 -6.86 -4.14 -4.35
CA GLU A 46 -6.87 -2.68 -4.34
C GLU A 46 -6.57 -2.17 -2.93
N LEU A 47 -5.35 -1.65 -2.73
CA LEU A 47 -4.94 -1.09 -1.46
C LEU A 47 -5.66 0.24 -1.21
N LYS A 48 -6.61 0.24 -0.28
CA LYS A 48 -7.32 1.44 0.16
C LYS A 48 -6.49 2.24 1.15
N GLY A 49 -6.86 3.51 1.32
CA GLY A 49 -6.37 4.32 2.43
C GLY A 49 -6.72 3.71 3.79
N LEU A 50 -5.95 4.05 4.81
CA LEU A 50 -6.18 3.58 6.16
C LEU A 50 -7.49 4.16 6.73
N PRO A 51 -8.22 3.40 7.57
CA PRO A 51 -9.27 3.94 8.42
C PRO A 51 -8.77 5.13 9.26
N PHE A 52 -9.69 6.02 9.65
CA PHE A 52 -9.35 7.20 10.44
C PHE A 52 -8.60 6.85 11.73
N GLU A 53 -9.05 5.83 12.45
CA GLU A 53 -8.40 5.39 13.69
C GLU A 53 -6.97 4.89 13.45
N ASP A 54 -6.73 4.12 12.39
CA ASP A 54 -5.40 3.63 12.03
C ASP A 54 -4.47 4.78 11.58
N CYS A 55 -5.00 5.75 10.82
CA CYS A 55 -4.29 6.98 10.49
C CYS A 55 -3.90 7.77 11.75
N LEU A 56 -4.83 7.86 12.72
CA LEU A 56 -4.59 8.57 13.97
C LEU A 56 -3.55 7.84 14.82
N THR A 57 -3.63 6.51 14.93
CA THR A 57 -2.61 5.69 15.61
C THR A 57 -1.24 5.88 14.96
N LEU A 58 -1.17 5.85 13.63
CA LEU A 58 0.08 6.08 12.90
C LEU A 58 0.61 7.50 13.16
N PHE A 59 -0.26 8.51 13.10
CA PHE A 59 0.12 9.90 13.38
C PHE A 59 0.67 10.05 14.79
N ILE A 60 -0.02 9.51 15.80
CA ILE A 60 0.39 9.61 17.21
C ILE A 60 1.77 8.96 17.41
N LYS A 61 1.94 7.75 16.87
CA LYS A 61 3.21 7.01 16.92
C LYS A 61 4.39 7.85 16.45
N TRP A 62 4.23 8.58 15.34
CA TRP A 62 5.31 9.37 14.74
C TRP A 62 5.44 10.77 15.34
N ALA A 63 4.34 11.46 15.60
CA ALA A 63 4.33 12.84 16.08
C ALA A 63 4.73 12.94 17.57
N PHE A 64 4.43 11.91 18.37
CA PHE A 64 4.71 11.87 19.80
C PHE A 64 5.79 10.83 20.17
N ASN A 65 6.44 10.19 19.18
CA ASN A 65 7.55 9.26 19.39
C ASN A 65 7.26 8.12 20.41
N ASN A 66 6.02 7.62 20.43
CA ASN A 66 5.48 6.66 21.42
C ASN A 66 5.43 7.17 22.89
N GLU A 67 5.55 8.47 23.12
CA GLU A 67 5.26 9.07 24.43
C GLU A 67 3.75 9.08 24.68
N ASP A 68 3.35 9.12 25.96
CA ASP A 68 1.94 9.13 26.35
C ASP A 68 1.25 10.41 25.86
N GLU A 69 0.47 10.28 24.79
CA GLU A 69 -0.22 11.39 24.15
C GLU A 69 -1.26 12.07 25.06
N ARG A 70 -1.69 11.38 26.13
CA ARG A 70 -2.62 11.93 27.13
C ARG A 70 -2.02 13.10 27.90
N GLN A 71 -0.69 13.25 27.90
CA GLN A 71 -0.01 14.40 28.47
C GLN A 71 -0.25 15.69 27.65
N TYR A 72 -0.70 15.57 26.39
CA TYR A 72 -0.86 16.67 25.46
C TYR A 72 -2.27 16.73 24.83
N PRO A 73 -3.34 16.93 25.62
CA PRO A 73 -4.72 16.87 25.13
C PRO A 73 -5.01 17.89 24.02
N ASN A 74 -4.40 19.08 24.08
CA ASN A 74 -4.53 20.09 23.03
C ASN A 74 -3.88 19.65 21.71
N LEU A 75 -2.70 19.00 21.77
CA LEU A 75 -2.00 18.50 20.59
C LEU A 75 -2.73 17.29 20.00
N MET A 76 -3.35 16.44 20.84
CA MET A 76 -4.22 15.36 20.35
C MET A 76 -5.41 15.89 19.54
N ARG A 77 -6.07 16.95 20.02
CA ARG A 77 -7.18 17.58 19.29
C ARG A 77 -6.72 18.10 17.92
N ILE A 78 -5.59 18.81 17.88
CA ILE A 78 -5.00 19.32 16.64
C ILE A 78 -4.58 18.15 15.71
N GLY A 79 -3.97 17.11 16.26
CA GLY A 79 -3.58 15.91 15.51
C GLY A 79 -4.77 15.22 14.85
N LYS A 80 -5.91 15.11 15.55
CA LYS A 80 -7.16 14.62 14.96
C LYS A 80 -7.63 15.49 13.80
N GLU A 81 -7.60 16.82 13.94
CA GLU A 81 -7.95 17.75 12.85
C GLU A 81 -7.00 17.64 11.65
N ILE A 82 -5.70 17.42 11.88
CA ILE A 82 -4.72 17.16 10.81
C ILE A 82 -5.07 15.88 10.08
N VAL A 83 -5.29 14.78 10.82
CA VAL A 83 -5.64 13.47 10.23
C VAL A 83 -6.95 13.56 9.45
N GLN A 84 -7.94 14.34 9.91
CA GLN A 84 -9.19 14.57 9.16
C GLN A 84 -8.96 15.26 7.81
N LYS A 85 -7.93 16.13 7.71
CA LYS A 85 -7.54 16.79 6.46
C LYS A 85 -6.69 15.91 5.55
N CYS A 86 -6.12 14.82 6.06
CA CYS A 86 -5.38 13.85 5.27
C CYS A 86 -6.35 12.91 4.53
N LYS A 87 -6.84 13.36 3.38
CA LYS A 87 -7.50 12.55 2.36
C LYS A 87 -7.08 12.98 0.97
#